data_AF-A0AAP8LA95-F1
#
_entry.id   AF-A0AAP8LA95-F1
#
_cell.length_a   1.000
_cell.length_b   1.000
_cell.length_c   1.000
_cell.angle_alpha   90.00
_cell.angle_beta   90.00
_cell.angle_gamma   90.00
#
_symmetry.space_group_name_H-M   'P 1'
#
loop_
_entity.id
_entity.type
_entity.pdbx_description
1 polymer ?
#
loop_
_entity_poly.entity_id
_entity_poly.type
_entity_poly.pdbx_seq_one_letter_code
_entity_poly.pdbx_strand_id
1 'polypeptide(L)'
;PEIVDTRNDPRLSRLFSNQTIRRYPAFQEFYGMEDVIGQIVAFFKHAAQGLEERKQILYLLGPVGGGKSSIAERLKVLMESFPIYALKGSPVNESPLGLFHPERFGDTLEKE
;
A
#
# COMPACT_ATOMS: atom_id res chain seq x y z
N PRO A 1 -5.66 -9.95 -5.20
CA PRO A 1 -6.70 -9.14 -5.89
C PRO A 1 -7.67 -10.09 -6.57
N GLU A 2 -8.93 -9.69 -6.67
CA GLU A 2 -9.89 -10.32 -7.58
C GLU A 2 -9.67 -9.76 -8.98
N ILE A 3 -9.54 -10.64 -9.97
CA ILE A 3 -9.38 -10.24 -11.38
C ILE A 3 -10.76 -10.33 -12.02
N VAL A 4 -11.28 -9.20 -12.49
CA VAL A 4 -12.62 -9.09 -13.06
C VAL A 4 -12.52 -8.80 -14.55
N ASP A 5 -12.99 -9.74 -15.36
CA ASP A 5 -13.18 -9.53 -16.80
C ASP A 5 -14.49 -8.77 -17.02
N THR A 6 -14.39 -7.49 -17.38
CA THR A 6 -15.55 -6.61 -17.48
C THR A 6 -16.44 -6.90 -18.68
N ARG A 7 -15.99 -7.72 -19.65
CA ARG A 7 -16.80 -8.18 -20.80
C ARG A 7 -18.02 -9.00 -20.38
N ASN A 8 -17.91 -9.69 -19.24
CA ASN A 8 -18.96 -10.58 -18.75
C ASN A 8 -20.10 -9.84 -18.04
N ASP A 9 -19.96 -8.53 -17.80
CA ASP A 9 -20.96 -7.68 -17.15
C ASP A 9 -21.23 -6.45 -18.04
N PRO A 10 -22.46 -6.28 -18.57
CA PRO A 10 -22.79 -5.15 -19.45
C PRO A 10 -22.56 -3.76 -18.84
N ARG A 11 -22.68 -3.61 -17.52
CA ARG A 11 -22.42 -2.34 -16.81
C ARG A 11 -20.93 -2.09 -16.70
N LEU A 12 -20.15 -3.09 -16.30
CA LEU A 12 -18.69 -2.95 -16.17
C LEU A 12 -18.02 -2.80 -17.53
N SER A 13 -18.51 -3.51 -18.55
CA SER A 13 -18.08 -3.38 -19.94
C SER A 13 -18.13 -1.93 -20.42
N ARG A 14 -19.23 -1.21 -20.14
CA ARG A 14 -19.39 0.21 -20.48
C ARG A 14 -18.47 1.13 -19.68
N LEU A 15 -18.25 0.84 -18.40
CA LEU A 15 -17.44 1.68 -17.52
C LEU A 15 -15.95 1.54 -17.79
N PHE A 16 -15.48 0.33 -18.08
CA PHE A 16 -14.07 -0.02 -18.20
C PHE A 16 -13.67 -0.47 -19.61
N SER A 17 -14.52 -0.22 -20.61
CA SER A 17 -14.24 -0.50 -22.02
C SER A 17 -13.74 -1.93 -22.28
N ASN A 18 -14.42 -2.93 -21.71
CA ASN A 18 -14.07 -4.35 -21.83
C ASN A 18 -12.67 -4.74 -21.32
N GLN A 19 -12.03 -3.89 -20.50
CA GLN A 19 -10.73 -4.20 -19.92
C GLN A 19 -10.85 -5.14 -18.72
N THR A 20 -9.77 -5.88 -18.45
CA THR A 20 -9.64 -6.65 -17.22
C THR A 20 -9.17 -5.73 -16.10
N ILE A 21 -9.96 -5.64 -15.03
CA ILE A 21 -9.63 -4.80 -13.87
C ILE A 21 -9.22 -5.65 -12.67
N ARG A 22 -8.44 -5.05 -11.77
CA ARG A 22 -8.08 -5.66 -10.47
C ARG A 22 -8.85 -4.99 -9.36
N ARG A 23 -9.66 -5.75 -8.63
CA ARG A 23 -10.33 -5.30 -7.41
C ARG A 23 -9.58 -5.80 -6.19
N TYR A 24 -9.44 -4.91 -5.22
CA TYR A 24 -8.78 -5.22 -3.95
C TYR A 24 -9.84 -5.13 -2.86
N PRO A 25 -10.15 -6.22 -2.13
CA PRO A 25 -11.21 -6.22 -1.10
C PRO A 25 -11.04 -5.13 -0.04
N ALA A 26 -9.79 -4.82 0.31
CA ALA A 26 -9.45 -3.72 1.21
C ALA A 26 -9.97 -2.33 0.76
N PHE A 27 -10.26 -2.17 -0.54
CA PHE A 27 -10.72 -0.94 -1.17
C PHE A 27 -12.10 -1.10 -1.84
N GLN A 28 -12.91 -2.07 -1.43
CA GLN A 28 -14.22 -2.36 -2.06
C GLN A 28 -15.22 -1.17 -2.06
N GLU A 29 -15.03 -0.21 -1.17
CA GLU A 29 -15.86 1.01 -1.07
C GLU A 29 -15.46 2.10 -2.08
N PHE A 30 -14.34 1.93 -2.80
CA PHE A 30 -13.81 2.91 -3.74
C PHE A 30 -14.21 2.55 -5.18
N TYR A 31 -15.37 3.06 -5.60
CA TYR A 31 -15.92 2.81 -6.93
C TYR A 31 -15.31 3.75 -7.99
N GLY A 32 -14.93 3.20 -9.15
CA GLY A 32 -14.38 3.99 -10.27
C GLY A 32 -12.94 4.46 -10.05
N MET A 33 -12.27 3.94 -9.02
CA MET A 33 -10.87 4.25 -8.68
C MET A 33 -9.95 3.04 -8.85
N GLU A 34 -10.41 1.96 -9.50
CA GLU A 34 -9.71 0.69 -9.60
C GLU A 34 -8.28 0.83 -10.13
N ASP A 35 -8.07 1.66 -11.15
CA ASP A 35 -6.75 1.91 -11.72
C ASP A 35 -5.83 2.66 -10.75
N VAL A 36 -6.36 3.68 -10.05
CA VAL A 36 -5.63 4.46 -9.04
C VAL A 36 -5.23 3.57 -7.87
N ILE A 37 -6.16 2.77 -7.36
CA ILE A 37 -5.88 1.77 -6.32
C ILE A 37 -4.84 0.77 -6.82
N GLY A 38 -4.93 0.35 -8.08
CA GLY A 38 -3.94 -0.51 -8.72
C GLY A 38 -2.52 0.06 -8.67
N GLN A 39 -2.36 1.36 -8.97
CA GLN A 39 -1.08 2.06 -8.88
C GLN A 39 -0.58 2.18 -7.44
N ILE A 40 -1.45 2.49 -6.48
CA ILE A 40 -1.08 2.56 -5.05
C ILE A 40 -0.59 1.20 -4.55
N VAL A 41 -1.30 0.12 -4.86
CA VAL A 41 -0.88 -1.24 -4.46
C VAL A 41 0.44 -1.62 -5.14
N ALA A 42 0.62 -1.26 -6.42
CA ALA A 42 1.89 -1.49 -7.11
C ALA A 42 3.05 -0.75 -6.43
N PHE A 43 2.87 0.52 -6.07
CA PHE A 43 3.85 1.31 -5.34
C PHE A 43 4.33 0.61 -4.06
N PHE A 44 3.40 0.21 -3.19
CA PHE A 44 3.76 -0.48 -1.95
C PHE A 44 4.38 -1.87 -2.19
N LYS A 45 3.90 -2.60 -3.20
CA LYS A 45 4.46 -3.91 -3.55
C LYS A 45 5.91 -3.79 -4.00
N HIS A 46 6.21 -2.81 -4.87
CA HIS A 46 7.56 -2.58 -5.35
C HIS A 46 8.48 -2.08 -4.23
N ALA A 47 7.99 -1.16 -3.38
CA ALA A 47 8.72 -0.70 -2.20
C ALA A 47 9.09 -1.86 -1.26
N ALA A 48 8.15 -2.77 -0.99
CA ALA A 48 8.38 -3.96 -0.17
C ALA A 48 9.40 -4.94 -0.79
N GLN A 49 9.59 -4.92 -2.11
CA GLN A 49 10.60 -5.70 -2.82
C GLN A 49 11.98 -5.02 -2.83
N GLY A 50 12.13 -3.86 -2.18
CA GLY A 50 13.39 -3.11 -2.15
C GLY A 50 13.68 -2.31 -3.43
N LEU A 51 12.69 -2.14 -4.32
CA LEU A 51 12.82 -1.34 -5.54
C LEU A 51 12.85 0.17 -5.24
N GLU A 52 12.94 1.00 -6.29
CA GLU A 52 13.18 2.44 -6.17
C GLU A 52 12.06 3.17 -5.40
N GLU A 53 10.83 2.68 -5.48
CA GLU A 53 9.66 3.19 -4.77
C GLU A 53 9.87 3.28 -3.25
N ARG A 54 10.76 2.48 -2.67
CA ARG A 54 11.10 2.54 -1.23
C ARG A 54 11.70 3.90 -0.80
N LYS A 55 12.25 4.66 -1.75
CA LYS A 55 12.87 5.97 -1.52
C LYS A 55 11.97 7.13 -1.96
N GLN A 56 10.78 6.84 -2.46
CA GLN A 56 9.88 7.83 -3.04
C GLN A 56 8.76 8.20 -2.07
N ILE A 57 8.14 9.36 -2.31
CA ILE A 57 6.99 9.83 -1.55
C ILE A 57 5.73 9.60 -2.39
N LEU A 58 4.75 8.88 -1.85
CA LEU A 58 3.44 8.74 -2.48
C LEU A 58 2.66 10.06 -2.35
N TYR A 59 2.36 10.70 -3.49
CA TYR A 59 1.62 11.95 -3.54
C TYR A 59 0.26 11.76 -4.22
N LEU A 60 -0.83 12.00 -3.47
CA LEU A 60 -2.20 11.94 -3.99
C LEU A 60 -2.62 13.33 -4.51
N LEU A 61 -2.62 13.51 -5.83
CA LEU A 61 -3.02 14.76 -6.49
C LEU A 61 -4.41 14.65 -7.13
N GLY A 62 -5.24 15.69 -6.99
CA GLY A 62 -6.54 15.74 -7.66
C GLY A 62 -7.47 16.85 -7.11
N PRO A 63 -8.63 17.08 -7.74
CA PRO A 63 -9.59 18.12 -7.35
C PRO A 63 -10.17 17.87 -5.96
N VAL A 64 -10.71 18.92 -5.34
CA VAL A 64 -11.43 18.82 -4.05
C VAL A 64 -12.60 17.82 -4.19
N GLY A 65 -12.82 16.99 -3.18
CA GLY A 65 -13.87 15.96 -3.20
C GLY A 65 -13.51 14.65 -3.91
N GLY A 66 -12.35 14.54 -4.58
CA GLY A 66 -11.93 13.32 -5.29
C GLY A 66 -11.50 12.12 -4.42
N GLY A 67 -11.97 12.00 -3.18
CA GLY A 67 -11.73 10.83 -2.32
C GLY A 67 -10.29 10.67 -1.77
N LYS A 68 -9.39 11.63 -1.99
CA LYS A 68 -7.97 11.56 -1.53
C LYS A 68 -7.83 11.28 -0.04
N SER A 69 -8.56 12.04 0.79
CA SER A 69 -8.54 11.85 2.24
C SER A 69 -9.11 10.49 2.65
N SER A 70 -10.13 9.99 1.94
CA SER A 70 -10.71 8.68 2.19
C SER A 70 -9.71 7.55 1.87
N ILE A 71 -8.96 7.67 0.76
CA ILE A 71 -7.88 6.72 0.44
C ILE A 71 -6.79 6.76 1.51
N ALA A 72 -6.36 7.95 1.92
CA ALA A 72 -5.35 8.11 2.96
C ALA A 72 -5.78 7.46 4.29
N GLU A 73 -7.03 7.66 4.71
CA GLU A 73 -7.56 7.03 5.92
C GLU A 73 -7.64 5.50 5.78
N ARG A 74 -8.07 5.00 4.61
CA ARG A 74 -8.08 3.55 4.36
C ARG A 74 -6.66 2.96 4.41
N LEU A 75 -5.68 3.64 3.82
CA LEU A 75 -4.27 3.22 3.88
C LEU A 75 -3.75 3.20 5.32
N LYS A 76 -4.07 4.23 6.12
CA LYS A 76 -3.72 4.27 7.54
C LYS A 76 -4.26 3.05 8.29
N VAL A 77 -5.56 2.75 8.16
CA VAL A 77 -6.16 1.56 8.79
C VAL A 77 -5.45 0.27 8.38
N LEU A 78 -5.05 0.14 7.11
CA LEU A 78 -4.31 -1.03 6.64
C LEU A 78 -2.88 -1.09 7.21
N MET A 79 -2.20 0.04 7.35
CA MET A 79 -0.87 0.13 7.95
C MET A 79 -0.90 -0.20 9.46
N GLU A 80 -2.01 0.11 10.14
CA GLU A 80 -2.23 -0.20 11.55
C GLU A 80 -2.64 -1.68 11.79
N SER A 81 -2.86 -2.46 10.73
CA SER A 81 -3.23 -3.89 10.85
C SER A 81 -2.13 -4.75 11.48
N PHE A 82 -0.88 -4.30 11.42
CA PHE A 82 0.25 -4.97 12.06
C PHE A 82 0.98 -3.97 12.96
N PRO A 83 1.42 -4.40 14.15
CA PRO A 83 2.15 -3.50 15.04
C PRO A 83 3.48 -3.09 14.42
N ILE A 84 3.76 -1.79 14.46
CA ILE A 84 5.10 -1.26 14.19
C ILE A 84 5.78 -1.11 15.54
N TYR A 85 6.83 -1.87 15.77
CA TYR A 85 7.62 -1.79 17.00
C TYR A 85 8.54 -0.57 16.94
N ALA A 86 8.55 0.20 18.01
CA ALA A 86 9.41 1.37 18.18
C ALA A 86 10.04 1.36 19.57
N LEU A 87 11.23 1.96 19.69
CA LEU A 87 11.87 2.12 20.99
C LEU A 87 11.08 3.06 21.89
N LYS A 88 10.77 2.59 23.10
CA LYS A 88 10.06 3.37 24.11
C LYS A 88 10.87 4.63 24.44
N GLY A 89 10.27 5.80 24.24
CA GLY A 89 10.91 7.09 24.52
C GLY A 89 11.78 7.63 23.38
N SER A 90 11.87 6.94 22.24
CA SER A 90 12.54 7.48 21.05
C SER A 90 11.74 8.65 20.47
N PRO A 91 12.33 9.84 20.26
CA PRO A 91 11.62 11.00 19.71
C PRO A 91 11.26 10.82 18.23
N VAL A 92 11.85 9.83 17.56
CA VAL A 92 11.66 9.56 16.13
C VAL A 92 11.02 8.19 15.86
N ASN A 93 10.57 7.49 16.91
CA ASN A 93 9.98 6.14 16.82
C ASN A 93 10.86 5.16 16.02
N GLU A 94 12.17 5.14 16.31
CA GLU A 94 13.11 4.30 15.57
C GLU A 94 12.88 2.80 15.79
N SER A 95 13.33 2.01 14.81
CA SER A 95 13.29 0.55 14.88
C SER A 95 14.09 0.04 16.08
N PRO A 96 13.55 -0.91 16.87
CA PRO A 96 14.29 -1.57 17.95
C PRO A 96 15.60 -2.23 17.49
N LEU A 97 15.70 -2.59 16.21
CA LEU A 97 16.92 -3.16 15.64
C LEU A 97 18.10 -2.16 15.65
N GLY A 98 17.83 -0.85 15.78
CA GLY A 98 18.87 0.17 15.92
C GLY A 98 19.73 0.02 17.19
N LEU A 99 19.26 -0.73 18.20
CA LEU A 99 20.07 -1.05 19.39
C LEU A 99 21.19 -2.07 19.12
N PHE A 100 21.15 -2.76 17.98
CA PHE A 100 22.07 -3.84 17.66
C PHE A 100 23.05 -3.39 16.57
N HIS A 101 24.34 -3.40 16.91
CA HIS A 101 25.39 -3.13 15.94
C HIS A 101 25.43 -4.23 14.86
N PRO A 102 25.28 -3.91 13.56
CA PRO A 102 25.17 -4.90 12.50
C PRO A 102 26.36 -5.88 12.45
N GLU A 103 27.59 -5.39 12.58
CA GLU A 103 28.80 -6.24 12.52
C GLU A 103 28.92 -7.23 13.68
N ARG A 104 28.27 -6.94 14.82
CA ARG A 104 28.37 -7.78 16.02
C ARG A 104 27.21 -8.77 16.13
N PHE A 105 26.02 -8.35 15.70
CA PHE A 105 24.78 -9.09 15.96
C PHE A 105 24.05 -9.55 14.70
N GLY A 106 24.43 -9.09 13.51
CA GLY A 106 23.74 -9.40 12.24
C GLY A 106 23.63 -10.90 11.98
N ASP A 107 24.75 -11.61 11.98
CA ASP A 107 24.80 -13.06 11.72
C ASP A 107 23.94 -13.90 12.67
N THR A 108 23.73 -13.42 13.90
CA THR A 108 22.91 -14.10 14.90
C THR A 108 21.43 -13.85 14.65
N LEU A 109 21.06 -12.59 14.37
CA LEU A 109 19.67 -12.17 14.14
C LEU A 109 19.10 -12.71 12.82
N GLU A 110 19.92 -12.89 11.78
CA GLU A 110 19.46 -13.45 10.49
C GLU A 110 19.20 -14.97 10.53
N LYS A 111 19.71 -15.67 11.55
CA LYS A 111 19.53 -17.11 11.72
C LYS A 111 18.28 -17.49 12.54
N GLU A 112 17.65 -16.52 13.18
CA GLU A 112 16.37 -16.67 13.88
C GLU A 112 15.18 -16.43 12.94
#